data_AF-A0A9E6VSE4-F1
#
_entry.id   AF-A0A9E6VSE4-F1
#
_cell.length_a   1.000
_cell.length_b   1.000
_cell.length_c   1.000
_cell.angle_alpha   90.00
_cell.angle_beta   90.00
_cell.angle_gamma   90.00
#
_symmetry.space_group_name_H-M   'P 1'
#
loop_
_entity.id
_entity.type
_entity.pdbx_description
1 polymer ?
#
loop_
_entity_poly.entity_id
_entity_poly.type
_entity_poly.pdbx_seq_one_letter_code
_entity_poly.pdbx_strand_id
1 'polypeptide(L)'
;MSEVIIAAASGLIGTMIGGLISYFIQKEQLKNEILKIREENKTEFQAEQTARHFLSHANYTDRSFETLQKHLGGFEDDELRKILVRAGAVRVYRDDGSEWWRLLSRMDEYISSKKK
;
A
#
# COMPACT_ATOMS: atom_id res chain seq x y z
N MET A 1 -38.45 22.68 37.47
CA MET A 1 -37.10 22.96 36.92
C MET A 1 -36.11 21.83 37.19
N SER A 2 -36.09 21.21 38.38
CA SER A 2 -35.21 20.06 38.70
C SER A 2 -35.40 18.84 37.80
N GLU A 3 -36.64 18.45 37.49
CA GLU A 3 -36.92 17.28 36.65
C GLU A 3 -36.41 17.43 35.21
N VAL A 4 -36.50 18.63 34.65
CA VAL A 4 -35.99 18.95 33.31
C VAL A 4 -34.46 18.85 33.28
N ILE A 5 -33.78 19.28 34.35
CA ILE A 5 -32.31 19.18 34.47
C ILE A 5 -31.87 17.72 34.59
N ILE A 6 -32.61 16.90 35.37
CA ILE A 6 -32.32 15.46 35.51
C ILE A 6 -32.51 14.74 34.18
N ALA A 7 -33.62 14.99 33.48
CA ALA A 7 -33.89 14.40 32.17
C ALA A 7 -32.84 14.81 31.12
N ALA A 8 -32.44 16.08 31.09
CA ALA A 8 -31.39 16.57 30.21
C ALA A 8 -30.02 15.94 30.54
N ALA A 9 -29.67 15.83 31.82
CA ALA A 9 -28.42 15.20 32.25
C ALA A 9 -28.39 13.70 31.90
N SER A 10 -29.48 12.98 32.12
CA SER A 10 -29.61 11.57 31.75
C SER A 10 -29.52 11.37 30.22
N GLY A 11 -30.11 12.25 29.43
CA GLY A 11 -30.00 12.22 27.97
C GLY A 11 -28.57 12.43 27.49
N LEU A 12 -27.86 13.42 28.06
CA LEU A 12 -26.45 13.68 27.73
C LEU A 12 -25.55 12.49 28.08
N ILE A 13 -25.72 11.90 29.27
CA ILE A 13 -24.99 10.70 29.67
C ILE A 13 -25.27 9.54 28.72
N GLY A 14 -26.54 9.32 28.35
CA GLY A 14 -26.93 8.30 27.38
C GLY A 14 -26.26 8.49 26.01
N THR A 15 -26.27 9.72 25.48
CA THR A 15 -25.60 10.02 24.21
C THR A 15 -24.08 9.87 24.29
N MET A 16 -23.46 10.22 25.41
CA MET A 16 -22.02 10.08 25.62
C MET A 16 -21.61 8.61 25.66
N ILE A 17 -22.33 7.78 26.42
CA ILE A 17 -22.08 6.34 26.50
C ILE A 17 -22.34 5.67 25.15
N GLY A 18 -23.46 5.99 24.50
CA GLY A 18 -23.79 5.48 23.18
C GLY A 18 -22.71 5.85 22.14
N GLY A 19 -22.26 7.11 22.14
CA GLY A 19 -21.18 7.57 21.27
C GLY A 19 -19.85 6.85 21.52
N LEU A 20 -19.48 6.61 22.78
CA LEU A 20 -18.28 5.85 23.13
C LEU A 20 -18.36 4.40 22.63
N ILE A 21 -19.48 3.73 22.86
CA ILE A 21 -19.70 2.35 22.38
C ILE A 21 -19.63 2.31 20.85
N SER A 22 -20.33 3.22 20.17
CA SER A 22 -20.29 3.33 18.71
C SER A 22 -18.87 3.57 18.19
N TYR A 23 -18.09 4.42 18.84
CA TYR A 23 -16.69 4.67 18.47
C TYR A 23 -15.84 3.40 18.55
N PHE A 24 -15.95 2.63 19.64
CA PHE A 24 -15.21 1.36 19.78
C PHE A 24 -15.64 0.32 18.73
N ILE A 25 -16.94 0.19 18.47
CA ILE A 25 -17.47 -0.72 17.44
C ILE A 25 -16.95 -0.32 16.05
N GLN A 26 -17.06 0.96 15.68
CA GLN A 26 -16.58 1.46 14.39
C GLN A 26 -15.09 1.23 14.21
N LYS A 27 -14.30 1.44 15.27
CA LYS A 27 -12.85 1.21 15.24
C LYS A 27 -12.52 -0.24 14.95
N GLU A 28 -13.28 -1.18 15.49
CA GLU A 28 -13.05 -2.62 15.25
C GLU A 28 -13.56 -3.06 13.87
N GLN A 29 -14.70 -2.53 13.43
CA GLN A 29 -15.21 -2.73 12.06
C GLN A 29 -14.20 -2.27 11.01
N LEU A 30 -13.62 -1.07 11.18
CA LEU A 30 -12.63 -0.53 10.25
C LEU A 30 -11.39 -1.43 10.13
N LYS A 31 -10.90 -2.00 11.24
CA LYS A 31 -9.78 -2.94 11.19
C LYS A 31 -10.16 -4.20 10.40
N ASN A 32 -11.34 -4.74 10.67
CA ASN A 32 -11.82 -5.96 9.99
C ASN A 32 -12.04 -5.72 8.50
N GLU A 33 -12.53 -4.54 8.10
CA GLU A 33 -12.66 -4.15 6.69
C GLU A 33 -11.30 -4.07 6.01
N ILE A 34 -10.30 -3.44 6.65
CA ILE A 34 -8.93 -3.40 6.11
C ILE A 34 -8.35 -4.82 5.95
N LEU A 35 -8.56 -5.70 6.93
CA LEU A 35 -8.12 -7.08 6.86
C LEU A 35 -8.82 -7.85 5.74
N LYS A 36 -10.14 -7.68 5.61
CA LYS A 36 -10.93 -8.32 4.56
C LYS A 36 -10.49 -7.88 3.17
N ILE A 37 -10.28 -6.59 2.95
CA ILE A 37 -9.77 -6.05 1.68
C ILE A 37 -8.38 -6.64 1.36
N ARG A 38 -7.51 -6.80 2.37
CA ARG A 38 -6.21 -7.45 2.19
C ARG A 38 -6.32 -8.94 1.88
N GLU A 39 -7.28 -9.64 2.46
CA GLU A 39 -7.52 -11.06 2.16
C GLU A 39 -8.12 -11.25 0.76
N GLU A 40 -9.11 -10.44 0.39
CA GLU A 40 -9.73 -10.43 -0.94
C GLU A 40 -8.70 -10.13 -2.04
N ASN A 41 -7.77 -9.21 -1.78
CA ASN A 41 -6.72 -8.82 -2.73
C ASN A 41 -5.35 -9.41 -2.38
N LYS A 42 -5.32 -10.54 -1.67
CA LYS A 42 -4.07 -11.10 -1.11
C LYS A 42 -3.02 -11.36 -2.18
N THR A 43 -3.40 -11.93 -3.32
CA THR A 43 -2.46 -12.20 -4.41
C THR A 43 -1.81 -10.92 -4.92
N GLU A 44 -2.62 -9.90 -5.22
CA GLU A 44 -2.14 -8.62 -5.75
C GLU A 44 -1.29 -7.86 -4.74
N PHE A 45 -1.70 -7.85 -3.47
CA PHE A 45 -0.95 -7.22 -2.40
C PHE A 45 0.40 -7.91 -2.18
N GLN A 46 0.44 -9.24 -2.17
CA GLN A 46 1.69 -9.98 -2.01
C GLN A 46 2.61 -9.80 -3.21
N ALA A 47 2.07 -9.73 -4.44
CA ALA A 47 2.85 -9.43 -5.63
C ALA A 47 3.47 -8.03 -5.57
N GLU A 48 2.71 -7.02 -5.13
CA GLU A 48 3.20 -5.66 -4.92
C GLU A 48 4.32 -5.61 -3.87
N GLN A 49 4.11 -6.26 -2.70
CA GLN A 49 5.13 -6.30 -1.64
C GLN A 49 6.40 -7.01 -2.12
N THR A 50 6.26 -8.11 -2.88
CA THR A 50 7.39 -8.86 -3.44
C THR A 50 8.15 -8.01 -4.46
N ALA A 51 7.45 -7.32 -5.36
CA ALA A 51 8.04 -6.42 -6.34
C ALA A 51 8.80 -5.28 -5.65
N ARG A 52 8.19 -4.67 -4.63
CA ARG A 52 8.81 -3.61 -3.83
C ARG A 52 10.06 -4.10 -3.12
N HIS A 53 9.99 -5.26 -2.48
CA HIS A 53 11.13 -5.88 -1.80
C HIS A 53 12.28 -6.12 -2.79
N PHE A 54 11.98 -6.70 -3.95
CA PHE A 54 12.98 -7.03 -4.96
C PHE A 54 13.66 -5.79 -5.57
N LEU A 55 12.90 -4.70 -5.79
CA LEU A 55 13.41 -3.41 -6.26
C LEU A 55 14.06 -2.55 -5.17
N SER A 56 13.84 -2.86 -3.88
CA SER A 56 14.46 -2.17 -2.76
C SER A 56 15.88 -2.65 -2.43
N HIS A 57 16.36 -3.68 -3.12
CA HIS A 57 17.64 -4.31 -2.84
C HIS A 57 18.82 -3.34 -3.03
N ALA A 58 19.73 -3.27 -2.06
CA ALA A 58 20.76 -2.23 -1.96
C ALA A 58 21.72 -2.18 -3.17
N ASN A 59 22.08 -3.34 -3.74
CA ASN A 59 23.08 -3.40 -4.83
C ASN A 59 22.54 -2.95 -6.21
N TYR A 60 21.22 -2.89 -6.38
CA TYR A 60 20.60 -2.63 -7.68
C TYR A 60 19.48 -1.60 -7.52
N THR A 61 19.71 -0.38 -8.01
CA THR A 61 18.73 0.71 -7.99
C THR A 61 17.66 0.56 -9.06
N ASP A 62 17.99 -0.13 -10.17
CA ASP A 62 17.09 -0.51 -11.24
C ASP A 62 17.26 -1.98 -11.64
N ARG A 63 16.23 -2.58 -12.25
CA ARG A 63 16.25 -3.97 -12.76
C ARG A 63 15.57 -4.07 -14.12
N SER A 64 16.05 -4.98 -14.97
CA SER A 64 15.40 -5.25 -16.26
C SER A 64 14.04 -5.91 -16.03
N PHE A 65 13.10 -5.62 -16.93
CA PHE A 65 11.77 -6.23 -16.91
C PHE A 65 11.85 -7.76 -17.01
N GLU A 66 12.72 -8.28 -17.87
CA GLU A 66 12.98 -9.72 -18.00
C GLU A 66 13.41 -10.36 -16.67
N THR A 67 14.28 -9.69 -15.91
CA THR A 67 14.70 -10.17 -14.59
C THR A 67 13.52 -10.18 -13.63
N LEU A 68 12.69 -9.14 -13.64
CA LEU A 68 11.50 -9.05 -12.78
C LEU A 68 10.49 -10.14 -13.12
N GLN A 69 10.23 -10.37 -14.40
CA GLN A 69 9.33 -11.41 -14.89
C GLN A 69 9.77 -12.80 -14.45
N LYS A 70 11.06 -13.11 -14.54
CA LYS A 70 11.62 -14.39 -14.11
C LYS A 70 11.46 -14.65 -12.59
N HIS A 71 11.57 -13.62 -11.76
CA HIS A 71 11.53 -13.76 -10.31
C HIS A 71 10.13 -13.62 -9.71
N LEU A 72 9.28 -12.76 -10.26
CA LEU A 72 7.91 -12.56 -9.78
C LEU A 72 6.98 -13.64 -10.33
N GLY A 73 7.12 -14.02 -11.62
CA GLY A 73 6.45 -15.16 -12.25
C GLY A 73 4.92 -15.16 -12.19
N GLY A 74 4.27 -15.98 -13.02
CA GLY A 74 2.81 -16.22 -12.91
C GLY A 74 1.89 -15.05 -13.25
N PHE A 75 2.42 -13.96 -13.81
CA PHE A 75 1.67 -12.81 -14.30
C PHE A 75 2.00 -12.59 -15.77
N GLU A 76 1.00 -12.18 -16.54
CA GLU A 76 1.21 -11.69 -17.90
C GLU A 76 2.01 -10.37 -17.87
N ASP A 77 2.68 -10.06 -18.98
CA ASP A 77 3.55 -8.88 -19.08
C ASP A 77 2.87 -7.59 -18.59
N ASP A 78 1.66 -7.30 -19.10
CA ASP A 78 0.93 -6.09 -18.74
C ASP A 78 0.39 -6.10 -17.31
N GLU A 79 0.10 -7.28 -16.77
CA GLU A 79 -0.31 -7.43 -15.37
C GLU A 79 0.87 -7.16 -14.43
N LEU A 80 2.04 -7.70 -14.75
CA LEU A 80 3.27 -7.43 -14.03
C LEU A 80 3.63 -5.94 -14.06
N ARG A 81 3.48 -5.27 -15.22
CA ARG A 81 3.68 -3.82 -15.32
C ARG A 81 2.71 -3.04 -14.40
N LYS A 82 1.44 -3.44 -14.31
CA LYS A 82 0.48 -2.84 -13.37
C LYS A 82 0.88 -3.04 -11.92
N ILE A 83 1.35 -4.23 -11.55
CA ILE A 83 1.85 -4.53 -10.20
C ILE A 83 3.08 -3.66 -9.87
N LEU A 84 4.01 -3.50 -10.81
CA LEU A 84 5.19 -2.65 -10.64
C LEU A 84 4.81 -1.18 -10.43
N VAL A 85 3.85 -0.65 -11.21
CA VAL A 85 3.32 0.71 -11.00
C VAL A 85 2.69 0.85 -9.62
N ARG A 86 1.88 -0.14 -9.21
CA ARG A 86 1.25 -0.16 -7.87
C ARG A 86 2.28 -0.18 -6.75
N ALA A 87 3.40 -0.88 -6.93
CA ALA A 87 4.52 -0.91 -5.99
C ALA A 87 5.30 0.42 -5.91
N GLY A 88 4.93 1.42 -6.72
CA GLY A 88 5.59 2.72 -6.80
C GLY A 88 6.83 2.71 -7.68
N ALA A 89 6.92 1.76 -8.61
CA ALA A 89 8.01 1.70 -9.57
C ALA A 89 7.70 2.53 -10.84
N VAL A 90 8.75 3.05 -11.46
CA VAL A 90 8.70 3.78 -12.73
C VAL A 90 9.47 3.03 -13.81
N ARG A 91 8.92 3.06 -15.02
CA ARG A 91 9.50 2.44 -16.22
C ARG A 91 10.48 3.40 -16.90
N VAL A 92 11.61 2.87 -17.35
CA VAL A 92 12.64 3.59 -18.12
C VAL A 92 13.16 2.66 -19.22
N TYR A 93 13.38 3.22 -20.41
CA TYR A 93 14.07 2.52 -21.49
C TYR A 93 15.54 2.95 -21.51
N ARG A 94 16.44 1.99 -21.70
CA ARG A 94 17.86 2.25 -21.95
C ARG A 94 18.12 2.42 -23.45
N ASP A 95 19.34 2.83 -23.80
CA ASP A 95 19.75 3.10 -25.18
C ASP A 95 19.66 1.86 -26.09
N ASP A 96 19.74 0.66 -25.50
CA ASP A 96 19.57 -0.63 -26.17
C ASP A 96 18.10 -1.03 -26.39
N GLY A 97 17.15 -0.17 -25.99
CA GLY A 97 15.72 -0.45 -26.05
C GLY A 97 15.21 -1.37 -24.93
N SER A 98 16.07 -1.82 -24.01
CA SER A 98 15.66 -2.69 -22.92
C SER A 98 14.80 -1.94 -21.90
N GLU A 99 13.76 -2.63 -21.41
CA GLU A 99 12.82 -2.11 -20.42
C GLU A 99 13.37 -2.31 -19.01
N TRP A 100 13.47 -1.23 -18.23
CA TRP A 100 13.97 -1.23 -16.86
C TRP A 100 12.99 -0.55 -15.91
N TRP A 101 13.00 -1.02 -14.67
CA TRP A 101 12.12 -0.55 -13.61
C TRP A 101 12.91 -0.23 -12.35
N ARG A 102 12.47 0.81 -11.64
CA ARG A 102 13.07 1.27 -10.37
C ARG A 102 12.01 1.83 -9.46
N LEU A 103 12.23 1.82 -8.14
CA LEU A 103 11.35 2.55 -7.22
C LEU A 103 11.52 4.05 -7.37
N LEU A 104 10.42 4.80 -7.46
CA LEU A 104 10.46 6.26 -7.49
C LEU A 104 11.16 6.84 -6.25
N SER A 105 10.95 6.22 -5.09
CA SER A 105 11.58 6.61 -3.83
C SER A 105 13.10 6.44 -3.80
N ARG A 106 13.70 5.76 -4.78
CA ARG A 106 15.16 5.54 -4.89
C ARG A 106 15.79 6.38 -6.01
N MET A 107 15.08 7.36 -6.56
CA MET A 107 15.58 8.18 -7.66
C MET A 107 16.86 8.95 -7.28
N ASP A 108 16.94 9.50 -6.07
CA ASP A 108 18.10 10.25 -5.60
C ASP A 108 19.37 9.38 -5.51
N GLU A 109 19.21 8.12 -5.07
CA GLU A 109 20.28 7.13 -5.01
C GLU A 109 20.80 6.80 -6.41
N TYR A 110 19.89 6.59 -7.37
CA TYR A 110 20.24 6.36 -8.77
C TYR A 110 21.04 7.54 -9.35
N ILE A 111 20.54 8.77 -9.18
CA ILE A 111 21.22 9.98 -9.69
C ILE A 111 22.62 10.10 -9.09
N SER A 112 22.77 9.80 -7.80
CA SER A 112 24.05 9.83 -7.11
C SER A 112 25.02 8.77 -7.65
N SER A 113 24.53 7.55 -7.92
CA SER A 113 25.36 6.47 -8.49
C SER A 113 25.87 6.77 -9.91
N LYS A 114 25.15 7.57 -10.69
CA LYS A 114 25.51 7.96 -12.06
C LYS A 114 26.48 9.13 -12.15
N LYS A 115 26.66 9.89 -11.07
CA LYS A 115 27.58 11.04 -10.98
C LYS A 115 29.01 10.63 -10.59
N LYS A 116 29.23 9.39 -10.17
CA LYS A 116 30.56 8.80 -9.95
C LYS A 116 31.08 8.16 -11.22
#